data_AF-A0A7S0HU76-F1
#
_entry.id   AF-A0A7S0HU76-F1
#
_cell.length_a   1.000
_cell.length_b   1.000
_cell.length_c   1.000
_cell.angle_alpha   90.00
_cell.angle_beta   90.00
_cell.angle_gamma   90.00
#
_symmetry.space_group_name_H-M   'P 1'
#
loop_
_entity.id
_entity.type
_entity.pdbx_description
1 polymer ?
#
loop_
_entity_poly.entity_id
_entity_poly.type
_entity_poly.pdbx_seq_one_letter_code
_entity_poly.pdbx_strand_id
1 'polypeptide(L)'
;VRMIDKIRLNNYYTTTKKLRELLLDERLKDQCVRYCRACDDAPQPTIRRAFQFLCSLQHGKRPIEVVSPESLKKNDNIDVVRLLTFGRVHRYLRRMHHWPIWTGPSQASIMASRKDSGISQSSGKDMTAKLLAP
;
A
#
# COMPACT_ATOMS: atom_id res chain seq x y z
N VAL A 1 -28.16 -8.00 -12.22
CA VAL A 1 -27.86 -7.15 -11.04
C VAL A 1 -26.47 -7.51 -10.53
N ARG A 2 -25.59 -6.55 -10.24
CA ARG A 2 -24.26 -6.79 -9.63
C ARG A 2 -24.27 -6.25 -8.20
N MET A 3 -23.99 -7.12 -7.22
CA MET A 3 -23.95 -6.75 -5.81
C MET A 3 -22.57 -6.16 -5.47
N ILE A 4 -22.54 -5.05 -4.73
CA ILE A 4 -21.31 -4.40 -4.26
C ILE A 4 -21.23 -4.57 -2.75
N ASP A 5 -20.08 -5.04 -2.25
CA ASP A 5 -19.83 -5.18 -0.82
C ASP A 5 -19.92 -3.85 -0.08
N LYS A 6 -20.41 -3.87 1.16
CA LYS A 6 -20.38 -2.69 2.04
C LYS A 6 -18.94 -2.21 2.26
N ILE A 7 -18.68 -0.96 1.90
CA ILE A 7 -17.40 -0.29 2.14
C ILE A 7 -17.25 -0.01 3.63
N ARG A 8 -16.12 -0.47 4.19
CA ARG A 8 -15.68 -0.16 5.56
C ARG A 8 -14.20 0.19 5.56
N LEU A 9 -13.81 1.16 6.38
CA LEU A 9 -12.41 1.59 6.54
C LEU A 9 -11.53 0.53 7.20
N ASN A 10 -12.15 -0.42 7.91
CA ASN A 10 -11.47 -1.54 8.57
C ASN A 10 -11.23 -2.75 7.63
N ASN A 11 -11.76 -2.72 6.41
CA ASN A 11 -11.49 -3.78 5.43
C ASN A 11 -10.15 -3.52 4.71
N TYR A 12 -9.56 -4.58 4.16
CA TYR A 12 -8.41 -4.48 3.26
C TYR A 12 -8.86 -4.23 1.82
N TYR A 13 -8.17 -3.31 1.15
CA TYR A 13 -8.35 -3.03 -0.26
C TYR A 13 -7.01 -3.07 -0.97
N THR A 14 -7.03 -3.47 -2.24
CA THR A 14 -5.87 -3.40 -3.12
C THR A 14 -6.25 -2.75 -4.43
N THR A 15 -5.33 -1.96 -4.97
CA THR A 15 -5.48 -1.30 -6.26
C THR A 15 -5.37 -2.30 -7.41
N THR A 16 -6.11 -2.05 -8.48
CA THR A 16 -6.04 -2.84 -9.71
C THR A 16 -5.26 -2.07 -10.78
N LYS A 17 -4.82 -2.76 -11.83
CA LYS A 17 -4.14 -2.13 -12.98
C LYS A 17 -4.99 -1.08 -13.70
N LYS A 18 -6.33 -1.12 -13.52
CA LYS A 18 -7.30 -0.17 -14.08
C LYS A 18 -7.23 1.20 -13.41
N LEU A 19 -6.65 1.32 -12.21
CA LEU A 19 -6.50 2.62 -11.55
C LEU A 19 -5.78 3.65 -12.44
N ARG A 20 -4.91 3.20 -13.35
CA ARG A 20 -4.24 4.06 -14.34
C ARG A 20 -5.22 4.74 -15.29
N GLU A 21 -6.36 4.12 -15.61
CA GLU A 21 -7.41 4.68 -16.46
C GLU A 21 -7.99 5.97 -15.86
N LEU A 22 -8.04 6.08 -14.52
CA LEU A 22 -8.52 7.28 -13.82
C LEU A 22 -7.70 8.53 -14.16
N LEU A 23 -6.40 8.38 -14.46
CA LEU A 23 -5.55 9.52 -14.81
C LEU A 23 -5.56 9.87 -16.30
N LEU A 24 -6.11 9.00 -17.14
CA LEU A 24 -6.14 9.20 -18.59
C LEU A 24 -7.45 9.85 -19.04
N ASP A 25 -8.55 9.62 -18.31
CA ASP A 25 -9.87 10.13 -18.65
C ASP A 25 -10.25 11.33 -17.78
N GLU A 26 -10.29 12.52 -18.37
CA GLU A 26 -10.70 13.77 -17.69
C GLU A 26 -12.11 13.71 -17.11
N ARG A 27 -13.06 13.05 -17.80
CA ARG A 27 -14.42 12.92 -17.31
C ARG A 27 -14.47 12.11 -16.02
N LEU A 28 -13.67 11.05 -15.94
CA LEU A 28 -13.57 10.23 -14.73
C LEU A 28 -12.88 10.97 -13.58
N LYS A 29 -11.89 11.83 -13.87
CA LYS A 29 -11.27 12.69 -12.86
C LYS A 29 -12.28 13.64 -12.24
N ASP A 30 -13.05 14.33 -13.07
CA ASP A 30 -14.08 15.27 -12.65
C ASP A 30 -15.17 14.58 -11.81
N GLN A 31 -15.63 13.41 -12.27
CA GLN A 31 -16.61 12.62 -11.52
C GLN A 31 -16.06 12.15 -10.17
N CYS A 32 -14.79 11.72 -10.12
CA CYS A 32 -14.13 11.29 -8.89
C CYS A 32 -14.07 12.44 -7.87
N VAL A 33 -13.57 13.60 -8.28
CA VAL A 33 -13.42 14.81 -7.45
C VAL A 33 -14.77 15.26 -6.88
N ARG A 34 -15.79 15.33 -7.73
CA ARG A 34 -17.15 15.72 -7.29
C ARG A 34 -17.76 14.70 -6.33
N TYR A 35 -17.61 13.41 -6.63
CA TYR A 35 -18.21 12.34 -5.81
C TYR A 35 -17.52 12.18 -4.45
N CYS A 36 -16.19 12.33 -4.39
CA CYS A 36 -15.44 12.15 -3.15
C CYS A 36 -15.43 13.38 -2.23
N ARG A 37 -16.03 14.50 -2.65
CA ARG A 37 -16.12 15.73 -1.86
C ARG A 37 -16.88 15.49 -0.55
N ALA A 38 -16.31 15.96 0.56
CA ALA A 38 -16.90 15.79 1.88
C ALA A 38 -17.90 16.91 2.25
N CYS A 39 -17.60 18.15 1.86
CA CYS A 39 -18.42 19.34 2.10
C CYS A 39 -18.57 20.16 0.82
N ASP A 40 -19.80 20.51 0.47
CA ASP A 40 -20.13 21.24 -0.76
C ASP A 40 -19.81 22.74 -0.71
N ASP A 41 -19.55 23.28 0.49
CA ASP A 41 -19.18 24.69 0.68
C ASP A 41 -17.66 24.90 0.74
N ALA A 42 -16.87 23.83 0.87
CA ALA A 42 -15.41 23.88 0.95
C ALA A 42 -14.75 23.67 -0.44
N PRO A 43 -13.51 24.13 -0.68
CA PRO A 43 -12.83 23.98 -1.98
C PRO A 43 -12.87 22.53 -2.51
N GLN A 44 -12.92 22.38 -3.85
CA GLN A 44 -12.95 21.05 -4.45
C GLN A 44 -11.67 20.27 -4.16
N PRO A 45 -11.78 18.96 -3.89
CA PRO A 45 -10.60 18.12 -3.67
C PRO A 45 -9.78 18.01 -4.95
N THR A 46 -8.46 17.98 -4.82
CA THR A 46 -7.58 17.80 -5.98
C THR A 46 -7.52 16.32 -6.38
N ILE A 47 -7.65 16.03 -7.69
CA ILE A 47 -7.52 14.66 -8.21
C ILE A 47 -6.20 14.00 -7.81
N ARG A 48 -5.10 14.76 -7.80
CA ARG A 48 -3.78 14.31 -7.36
C ARG A 48 -3.82 13.69 -5.97
N ARG A 49 -4.54 14.33 -5.04
CA ARG A 49 -4.60 13.90 -3.64
C ARG A 49 -5.46 12.65 -3.49
N ALA A 50 -6.62 12.62 -4.14
CA ALA A 50 -7.47 11.43 -4.21
C ALA A 50 -6.71 10.23 -4.80
N PHE A 51 -5.99 10.45 -5.91
CA PHE A 51 -5.18 9.43 -6.56
C PHE A 51 -4.01 8.95 -5.68
N GLN A 52 -3.32 9.87 -5.00
CA GLN A 52 -2.24 9.55 -4.07
C GLN A 52 -2.75 8.65 -2.93
N PHE A 53 -3.91 8.97 -2.35
CA PHE A 53 -4.54 8.13 -1.34
C PHE A 53 -4.85 6.74 -1.89
N LEU A 54 -5.46 6.63 -3.08
CA LEU A 54 -5.74 5.34 -3.71
C LEU A 54 -4.45 4.53 -3.91
N CYS A 55 -3.36 5.16 -4.33
CA CYS A 55 -2.07 4.50 -4.53
C CYS A 55 -1.40 4.06 -3.22
N SER A 56 -1.67 4.73 -2.10
CA SER A 56 -1.16 4.33 -0.79
C SER A 56 -1.84 3.10 -0.19
N LEU A 57 -2.96 2.63 -0.77
CA LEU A 57 -3.62 1.38 -0.42
C LEU A 57 -2.80 0.18 -0.96
N GLN A 58 -1.71 -0.11 -0.27
CA GLN A 58 -0.85 -1.27 -0.51
C GLN A 58 -1.42 -2.54 0.16
N HIS A 59 -0.88 -3.70 -0.22
CA HIS A 59 -1.20 -4.98 0.41
C HIS A 59 -1.03 -4.90 1.93
N GLY A 60 -1.96 -5.53 2.66
CA GLY A 60 -1.87 -5.67 4.10
C GLY A 60 -2.14 -4.41 4.93
N LYS A 61 -2.47 -3.26 4.31
CA LYS A 61 -2.87 -2.04 5.04
C LYS A 61 -4.35 -1.73 4.85
N ARG A 62 -4.99 -1.30 5.93
CA ARG A 62 -6.37 -0.80 5.95
C ARG A 62 -6.38 0.70 5.66
N PRO A 63 -7.43 1.24 5.00
CA PRO A 63 -7.57 2.68 4.76
C PRO A 63 -7.32 3.55 6.01
N ILE A 64 -7.82 3.11 7.17
CA ILE A 64 -7.67 3.83 8.45
C ILE A 64 -6.22 3.87 8.96
N GLU A 65 -5.38 2.90 8.58
CA GLU A 65 -3.96 2.85 8.94
C GLU A 65 -3.09 3.69 7.99
N VAL A 66 -3.58 3.88 6.77
CA VAL A 66 -2.87 4.66 5.75
C VAL A 66 -3.03 6.15 5.99
N VAL A 67 -4.23 6.60 6.38
CA VAL A 67 -4.46 7.99 6.72
C VAL A 67 -5.62 8.14 7.68
N SER A 68 -5.55 9.17 8.53
CA SER A 68 -6.69 9.59 9.35
C SER A 68 -7.80 10.15 8.45
N PRO A 69 -9.01 9.58 8.45
CA PRO A 69 -10.13 10.07 7.64
C PRO A 69 -10.47 11.53 7.94
N GLU A 70 -10.39 11.92 9.21
CA GLU A 70 -10.64 13.29 9.64
C GLU A 70 -9.60 14.27 9.11
N SER A 71 -8.34 13.83 8.96
CA SER A 71 -7.30 14.68 8.38
C SER A 71 -7.54 14.92 6.88
N LEU A 72 -7.92 13.88 6.13
CA LEU A 72 -8.25 14.03 4.70
C LEU A 72 -9.47 14.92 4.49
N LYS A 73 -10.48 14.78 5.36
CA LYS A 73 -11.69 15.59 5.32
C LYS A 73 -11.39 17.06 5.60
N LYS A 74 -10.59 17.37 6.62
CA LYS A 74 -10.27 18.76 7.00
C LYS A 74 -9.31 19.44 6.03
N ASN A 75 -8.26 18.75 5.61
CA ASN A 75 -7.18 19.36 4.83
C ASN A 75 -7.47 19.36 3.33
N ASP A 76 -8.08 18.28 2.83
CA ASP A 76 -8.22 18.04 1.39
C ASP A 76 -9.69 18.02 0.93
N ASN A 77 -10.67 18.16 1.85
CA ASN A 77 -12.10 18.03 1.59
C ASN A 77 -12.50 16.68 0.95
N ILE A 78 -11.79 15.59 1.31
CA ILE A 78 -12.02 14.25 0.76
C ILE A 78 -12.72 13.37 1.80
N ASP A 79 -13.88 12.83 1.44
CA ASP A 79 -14.53 11.74 2.15
C ASP A 79 -13.92 10.40 1.69
N VAL A 80 -13.21 9.74 2.61
CA VAL A 80 -12.52 8.48 2.34
C VAL A 80 -13.50 7.37 1.92
N VAL A 81 -14.68 7.28 2.53
CA VAL A 81 -15.65 6.23 2.23
C VAL A 81 -16.24 6.46 0.84
N ARG A 82 -16.55 7.70 0.47
CA ARG A 82 -16.99 8.05 -0.89
C ARG A 82 -15.89 7.76 -1.91
N LEU A 83 -14.64 8.12 -1.64
CA LEU A 83 -13.51 7.83 -2.53
C LEU A 83 -13.30 6.32 -2.73
N LEU A 84 -13.37 5.52 -1.67
CA LEU A 84 -13.29 4.06 -1.76
C LEU A 84 -14.49 3.47 -2.53
N THR A 85 -15.69 4.03 -2.34
CA THR A 85 -16.89 3.61 -3.06
C THR A 85 -16.75 3.86 -4.56
N PHE A 86 -16.31 5.06 -4.94
CA PHE A 86 -15.99 5.38 -6.33
C PHE A 86 -14.95 4.40 -6.90
N GLY A 87 -13.84 4.20 -6.20
CA GLY A 87 -12.81 3.25 -6.60
C GLY A 87 -13.33 1.82 -6.76
N ARG A 88 -14.28 1.39 -5.93
CA ARG A 88 -14.89 0.06 -6.02
C ARG A 88 -15.86 -0.06 -7.20
N VAL A 89 -16.74 0.91 -7.40
CA VAL A 89 -17.73 0.95 -8.49
C VAL A 89 -17.01 0.91 -9.85
N HIS A 90 -15.95 1.69 -10.00
CA HIS A 90 -15.14 1.74 -11.23
C HIS A 90 -14.10 0.60 -11.35
N ARG A 91 -14.07 -0.34 -10.40
CA ARG A 91 -13.15 -1.50 -10.37
C ARG A 91 -11.66 -1.13 -10.27
N TYR A 92 -11.34 0.07 -9.78
CA TYR A 92 -9.98 0.47 -9.40
C TYR A 92 -9.52 -0.20 -8.11
N LEU A 93 -10.48 -0.59 -7.25
CA LEU A 93 -10.22 -1.27 -5.99
C LEU A 93 -10.88 -2.65 -5.94
N ARG A 94 -10.16 -3.61 -5.34
CA ARG A 94 -10.68 -4.92 -4.97
C ARG A 94 -10.62 -5.07 -3.45
N ARG A 95 -11.70 -5.55 -2.84
CA ARG A 95 -11.71 -5.95 -1.43
C ARG A 95 -10.96 -7.27 -1.26
N MET A 96 -10.11 -7.34 -0.24
CA MET A 96 -9.37 -8.54 0.13
C MET A 96 -9.97 -9.13 1.41
N HIS A 97 -10.27 -10.42 1.40
CA HIS A 97 -10.93 -11.14 2.51
C HIS A 97 -9.98 -12.07 3.26
N HIS A 98 -9.09 -12.75 2.54
CA HIS A 98 -8.10 -13.67 3.12
C HIS A 98 -6.76 -13.46 2.42
N TRP A 99 -5.72 -13.30 3.23
CA TRP A 99 -4.34 -13.40 2.77
C TRP A 99 -3.87 -14.83 2.99
N PRO A 100 -3.21 -15.48 2.02
CA PRO A 100 -2.45 -16.68 2.34
C PRO A 100 -1.41 -16.29 3.39
N ILE A 101 -1.51 -16.89 4.57
CA ILE A 101 -0.46 -16.79 5.58
C ILE A 101 0.67 -17.65 5.05
N TRP A 102 1.84 -17.05 4.79
CA TRP A 102 3.02 -17.82 4.46
C TRP A 102 3.42 -18.66 5.67
N THR A 103 3.18 -19.97 5.60
CA THR A 103 3.57 -20.95 6.62
C THR A 103 4.93 -21.57 6.34
N GLY A 104 5.60 -21.17 5.26
CA GLY A 104 6.97 -21.60 4.99
C GLY A 104 7.95 -21.04 6.02
N PRO A 105 9.17 -21.60 6.10
CA PRO A 105 10.18 -21.13 7.02
C PRO A 105 10.39 -19.63 6.83
N SER A 106 10.27 -18.87 7.90
CA SER A 106 10.60 -17.43 7.91
C SER A 106 12.05 -17.25 7.45
N GLN A 107 12.39 -16.11 6.84
CA GLN A 107 13.78 -15.82 6.50
C GLN A 107 14.71 -15.96 7.72
N ALA A 108 14.20 -15.68 8.93
CA ALA A 108 14.93 -15.90 10.18
C ALA A 108 15.24 -17.40 10.41
N SER A 109 14.30 -18.31 10.18
CA SER A 109 14.55 -19.76 10.27
C SER A 109 15.47 -20.29 9.15
N ILE A 110 15.40 -19.72 7.95
CA ILE A 110 16.33 -20.06 6.85
C ILE A 110 17.77 -19.64 7.21
N MET A 111 17.94 -18.47 7.81
CA MET A 111 19.25 -17.99 8.28
C MET A 111 19.76 -18.77 9.49
N ALA A 112 18.88 -19.19 10.42
CA ALA A 112 19.24 -20.01 11.56
C ALA A 112 19.75 -21.40 11.14
N SER A 113 19.07 -22.08 10.20
CA SER A 113 19.53 -23.38 9.69
C SER A 113 20.88 -23.34 8.97
N ARG A 114 21.29 -22.18 8.43
CA ARG A 114 22.62 -22.04 7.81
C ARG A 114 23.76 -21.98 8.81
N LYS A 115 23.49 -21.62 10.07
CA LYS A 115 24.51 -21.43 11.11
C LYS A 115 24.98 -22.76 11.72
N ASP A 116 24.15 -23.80 11.68
CA ASP A 116 24.51 -25.13 12.21
C ASP A 116 25.29 -26.00 11.22
N SER A 117 25.41 -25.60 9.96
CA SER A 117 26.15 -26.33 8.92
C SER A 117 27.58 -25.80 8.65
N GLY A 118 28.07 -24.86 9.47
CA GLY A 118 29.39 -24.23 9.33
C GLY A 118 30.45 -24.83 10.25
N ILE A 119 31.14 -25.84 9.73
CA ILE A 119 32.29 -26.55 10.27
C ILE A 119 33.40 -25.60 10.78
N SER A 120 33.95 -25.98 11.94
CA SER A 120 35.15 -25.47 12.60
C SER A 120 36.31 -25.22 11.63
N GLN A 121 36.86 -24.00 11.60
CA GLN A 121 38.28 -23.82 11.27
C GLN A 121 38.96 -22.90 12.29
N SER A 122 40.15 -23.38 12.63
CA SER A 122 40.98 -23.14 13.79
C SER A 122 41.62 -21.77 13.82
N SER A 123 41.72 -21.26 15.05
CA SER A 123 42.64 -20.22 15.51
C SER A 123 44.08 -20.48 15.02
N GLY A 124 44.69 -19.50 14.37
CA GLY A 124 46.12 -19.45 14.03
C GLY A 124 46.62 -18.02 14.14
N LYS A 125 47.40 -17.74 15.19
CA LYS A 125 48.23 -16.54 15.36
C LYS A 125 49.56 -16.74 14.62
N ASP A 126 50.31 -15.64 14.49
CA ASP A 126 51.69 -15.49 13.96
C ASP A 126 51.74 -15.26 12.44
N MET A 127 52.55 -14.36 11.85
CA MET A 127 53.64 -13.53 12.34
C MET A 127 53.96 -12.45 11.27
N THR A 128 54.66 -11.41 11.73
CA THR A 128 55.24 -10.23 11.08
C THR A 128 55.89 -10.30 9.68
N ALA A 129 55.74 -9.18 8.96
CA ALA A 129 56.73 -8.41 8.17
C ALA A 129 57.32 -8.96 6.85
N LYS A 130 57.21 -8.19 5.74
CA LYS A 130 58.29 -7.39 5.11
C LYS A 130 57.99 -7.01 3.65
N LEU A 131 58.32 -5.74 3.35
CA LEU A 131 58.92 -5.15 2.14
C LEU A 131 58.32 -5.31 0.72
N LEU A 132 58.07 -4.12 0.16
CA LEU A 132 58.64 -3.52 -1.06
C LEU A 132 58.28 -4.08 -2.45
N ALA A 133 58.00 -3.12 -3.33
CA ALA A 133 57.66 -3.17 -4.74
C ALA A 133 58.65 -3.95 -5.63
N PRO A 134 58.29 -4.13 -6.91
CA PRO A 134 58.77 -3.17 -7.92
C PRO A 134 57.67 -2.37 -8.61
#